data_AF-A0A2G9GP76-F1
#
_entry.id   AF-A0A2G9GP76-F1
#
_cell.length_a   1.000
_cell.length_b   1.000
_cell.length_c   1.000
_cell.angle_alpha   90.00
_cell.angle_beta   90.00
_cell.angle_gamma   90.00
#
_symmetry.space_group_name_H-M   'P 1'
#
loop_
_entity.id
_entity.type
_entity.pdbx_description
1 polymer ?
#
loop_
_entity_poly.entity_id
_entity_poly.type
_entity_poly.pdbx_seq_one_letter_code
_entity_poly.pdbx_strand_id
1 'polypeptide(L)' 'MFVMDFTKSISNIFYRQLKYCPIPPIPRDGPCGSGGQQDCFLQVIRQYPASAVPRKIKCVDIGPNKSQCTAEIVCG' A
#
# COMPACT_ATOMS: atom_id res chain seq x y z
N MET A 1 9.33 30.36 -37.08
CA MET A 1 9.03 30.41 -35.64
C MET A 1 7.87 29.44 -35.40
N PHE A 2 8.20 28.17 -35.11
CA PHE A 2 7.21 27.11 -34.88
C PHE A 2 7.04 26.96 -33.37
N VAL A 3 5.92 27.43 -32.85
CA VAL A 3 5.42 27.04 -31.53
C VAL A 3 5.01 25.56 -31.63
N MET A 4 5.77 24.67 -31.00
CA MET A 4 5.39 23.27 -30.87
C MET A 4 4.62 23.09 -29.56
N ASP A 5 3.36 22.69 -29.67
CA ASP A 5 2.46 22.29 -28.59
C ASP A 5 3.05 21.13 -27.76
N PHE A 6 3.67 21.45 -26.63
CA PHE A 6 4.28 20.49 -25.69
C PHE A 6 3.26 19.77 -24.78
N THR A 7 1.96 20.08 -24.88
CA THR A 7 0.95 19.68 -23.90
C THR A 7 0.22 18.37 -24.22
N LYS A 8 0.41 17.77 -25.40
CA LYS A 8 -0.41 16.63 -25.87
C LYS A 8 0.29 15.27 -25.88
N SER A 9 1.54 15.16 -25.42
CA SER A 9 2.32 13.91 -25.47
C SER A 9 2.57 13.26 -24.09
N ILE A 10 2.48 13.99 -22.98
CA ILE A 10 2.81 13.47 -21.64
C ILE A 10 1.63 12.70 -21.01
N SER A 11 0.41 12.89 -21.51
CA SER A 11 -0.80 12.28 -20.96
C SER A 11 -1.05 10.82 -21.38
N ASN A 12 -0.12 10.14 -22.06
CA ASN A 12 -0.28 8.72 -22.43
C ASN A 12 0.75 7.77 -21.81
N ILE A 13 1.74 8.28 -21.07
CA ILE A 13 2.77 7.45 -20.41
C ILE A 13 2.34 7.08 -18.97
N PHE A 14 1.40 7.84 -18.37
CA PHE A 14 1.04 7.74 -16.95
C PHE A 14 -0.41 7.27 -16.67
N TYR A 15 -1.09 6.62 -17.63
CA TYR A 15 -2.49 6.18 -17.46
C TYR A 15 -2.69 4.66 -17.44
N ARG A 16 -1.65 3.87 -17.12
CA ARG A 16 -1.95 2.61 -16.41
C ARG A 16 -2.32 3.00 -14.99
N GLN A 17 -3.61 3.21 -14.74
CA GLN A 17 -4.13 3.34 -13.38
C GLN A 17 -3.54 2.18 -12.58
N LEU A 18 -2.74 2.50 -11.56
CA LEU A 18 -2.19 1.51 -10.66
C LEU A 18 -3.37 0.73 -10.08
N LYS A 19 -3.47 -0.56 -10.42
CA LYS A 19 -4.43 -1.44 -9.77
C LYS A 19 -3.88 -1.80 -8.42
N TYR A 20 -4.77 -1.91 -7.45
CA TYR A 20 -4.39 -2.26 -6.09
C TYR A 20 -5.20 -3.47 -5.65
N CYS A 21 -4.50 -4.42 -5.05
CA CYS A 21 -5.08 -5.65 -4.55
C CYS A 21 -4.94 -5.69 -3.02
N PRO A 22 -5.95 -6.19 -2.31
CA PRO A 22 -5.81 -6.50 -0.90
C PRO A 22 -4.77 -7.60 -0.73
N ILE A 23 -3.88 -7.42 0.24
CA ILE A 23 -2.96 -8.50 0.65
C ILE A 23 -3.66 -9.42 1.66
N PRO A 24 -3.20 -10.68 1.78
CA PRO A 24 -3.60 -11.54 2.89
C PRO A 24 -3.36 -10.85 4.25
N PRO A 25 -4.26 -10.99 5.23
CA PRO A 25 -4.06 -10.46 6.56
C PRO A 25 -2.78 -11.02 7.18
N ILE A 26 -1.91 -10.15 7.68
CA ILE A 26 -0.67 -10.55 8.34
C ILE A 26 -0.95 -10.62 9.84
N PRO A 27 -0.83 -11.80 10.48
CA PRO A 27 -1.07 -11.92 11.92
C PRO A 27 0.00 -11.17 12.70
N ARG A 28 -0.40 -10.57 13.81
CA ARG A 28 0.47 -9.81 14.70
C ARG A 28 0.13 -10.11 16.16
N ASP A 29 1.18 -10.28 16.95
CA ASP A 29 1.06 -10.40 18.40
C ASP A 29 0.84 -9.03 19.07
N GLY A 30 -0.01 -9.04 20.09
CA GLY A 30 -0.41 -7.85 20.83
C GLY A 30 -1.55 -7.07 20.16
N PRO A 31 -2.17 -6.15 20.91
CA PRO A 31 -3.18 -5.24 20.36
C PRO A 31 -2.53 -4.22 19.43
N CYS A 32 -3.35 -3.58 18.59
CA CYS A 32 -2.90 -2.50 17.74
C CYS A 32 -2.33 -1.34 18.55
N GLY A 33 -3.09 -0.81 19.52
CA GLY A 33 -2.66 0.34 20.32
C GLY A 33 -2.17 1.52 19.45
N SER A 34 -1.32 2.39 20.02
CA SER A 34 -0.80 3.56 19.31
C SER A 34 0.29 3.25 18.26
N GLY A 35 0.98 2.11 18.40
CA GLY A 35 2.09 1.72 17.51
C GLY A 35 1.74 0.68 16.45
N GLY A 36 0.51 0.15 16.48
CA GLY A 36 0.07 -0.98 15.65
C GLY A 36 0.17 -0.70 14.17
N GLN A 37 -0.32 0.47 13.76
CA GLN A 37 -0.34 0.85 12.35
C GLN A 37 1.06 1.04 11.77
N GLN A 38 1.99 1.59 12.55
CA GLN A 38 3.36 1.85 12.12
C GLN A 38 4.15 0.56 11.97
N ASP A 39 4.00 -0.37 12.91
CA ASP A 39 4.63 -1.67 12.78
C ASP A 39 3.95 -2.54 11.71
N CYS A 40 2.63 -2.42 11.50
CA CYS A 40 1.98 -3.00 10.32
C CYS A 40 2.58 -2.45 9.01
N PHE A 41 2.88 -1.15 8.92
CA PHE A 41 3.57 -0.58 7.76
C PHE A 41 4.94 -1.23 7.57
N LEU A 42 5.74 -1.34 8.65
CA LEU A 42 7.06 -1.98 8.61
C LEU A 42 6.99 -3.45 8.20
N GLN A 43 6.00 -4.21 8.66
CA GLN A 43 5.82 -5.60 8.28
C GLN A 43 5.46 -5.74 6.79
N VAL A 44 4.54 -4.89 6.30
CA VAL A 44 4.13 -4.92 4.90
C VAL A 44 5.31 -4.59 3.96
N ILE A 45 6.10 -3.55 4.25
CA ILE A 45 7.27 -3.22 3.42
C ILE A 45 8.42 -4.23 3.53
N ARG A 46 8.46 -5.05 4.59
CA ARG A 46 9.41 -6.16 4.72
C ARG A 46 9.00 -7.37 3.88
N GLN A 47 7.70 -7.62 3.74
CA GLN A 47 7.16 -8.78 3.03
C GLN A 47 6.98 -8.54 1.53
N TYR A 48 6.71 -7.30 1.12
CA TYR A 48 6.45 -6.95 -0.27
C TYR A 48 7.56 -6.04 -0.85
N PRO A 49 7.88 -6.17 -2.16
CA PRO A 49 8.90 -5.36 -2.78
C PRO A 49 8.49 -3.88 -2.78
N ALA A 50 9.47 -2.96 -2.81
CA ALA A 50 9.23 -1.52 -2.80
C ALA A 50 8.35 -1.03 -3.97
N SER A 51 8.36 -1.75 -5.10
CA SER A 51 7.49 -1.49 -6.26
C SER A 51 6.00 -1.73 -5.98
N ALA A 52 5.67 -2.47 -4.93
CA ALA A 52 4.29 -2.81 -4.56
C ALA A 52 3.57 -1.67 -3.80
N VAL A 53 4.26 -0.57 -3.45
CA VAL A 53 3.71 0.67 -2.85
C VAL A 53 2.46 0.44 -1.98
N PRO A 54 2.63 0.06 -0.70
CA PRO A 54 1.49 -0.26 0.14
C PRO A 54 0.67 0.98 0.49
N ARG A 55 -0.65 0.82 0.50
CA ARG A 55 -1.62 1.84 0.88
C ARG A 55 -2.71 1.25 1.77
N LYS A 56 -3.51 2.13 2.38
CA LYS A 56 -4.63 1.78 3.28
C LYS A 56 -4.25 0.75 4.35
N ILE A 57 -3.04 0.88 4.91
CA ILE A 57 -2.58 0.00 5.98
C ILE A 57 -3.42 0.24 7.23
N LYS A 58 -4.00 -0.83 7.74
CA LYS A 58 -4.81 -0.85 8.96
C LYS A 58 -4.35 -1.97 9.86
N CYS A 59 -4.30 -1.67 11.14
CA CYS A 59 -4.21 -2.68 12.18
C CYS A 59 -5.64 -2.95 12.69
N VAL A 60 -6.01 -4.22 12.83
CA VAL A 60 -7.32 -4.66 13.30
C VAL A 60 -7.13 -5.64 14.45
N ASP A 61 -7.70 -5.34 15.62
CA ASP A 61 -7.71 -6.26 16.74
C ASP A 61 -8.67 -7.43 16.45
N ILE A 62 -8.17 -8.66 16.56
CA ILE A 62 -8.94 -9.90 16.29
C ILE A 62 -9.20 -10.73 17.54
N GLY A 63 -8.63 -10.34 18.68
CA GLY A 63 -8.83 -11.00 19.96
C GLY A 63 -7.97 -10.41 21.07
N PRO A 64 -8.04 -11.00 22.28
CA PRO A 64 -7.22 -10.59 23.41
C PRO A 64 -5.74 -10.73 23.04
N ASN A 65 -5.01 -9.61 23.05
CA ASN A 65 -3.60 -9.53 22.67
C ASN A 65 -3.28 -10.09 21.27
N LYS A 66 -4.22 -10.02 20.34
CA LYS A 66 -4.02 -10.44 18.95
C LYS A 66 -4.57 -9.40 18.00
N SER A 67 -3.76 -9.05 17.00
CA SER A 67 -4.16 -8.15 15.93
C SER A 67 -3.74 -8.73 14.59
N GLN A 68 -4.22 -8.11 13.51
CA GLN A 68 -3.79 -8.40 12.16
C GLN A 68 -3.60 -7.11 11.38
N CYS A 69 -2.63 -7.14 10.47
CA CYS A 69 -2.37 -6.07 9.54
C CYS A 69 -3.09 -6.37 8.22
N THR A 70 -3.80 -5.37 7.71
CA THR A 70 -4.41 -5.40 6.39
C THR A 70 -3.86 -4.23 5.58
N ALA A 71 -3.62 -4.44 4.30
CA ALA A 71 -3.15 -3.39 3.40
C ALA A 71 -3.61 -3.68 1.97
N GLU A 72 -3.45 -2.69 1.10
CA GLU A 72 -3.55 -2.86 -0.33
C GLU A 72 -2.17 -2.57 -0.94
N ILE A 73 -1.77 -3.34 -1.94
CA ILE A 73 -0.53 -3.12 -2.69
C ILE A 73 -0.84 -2.99 -4.17
N VAL A 74 0.06 -2.35 -4.92
CA VAL A 74 0.03 -2.36 -6.37
C VAL A 74 0.16 -3.80 -6.88
N CYS A 75 -0.81 -4.22 -7.68
CA CYS A 75 -0.83 -5.49 -8.39
C CYS A 75 -1.08 -5.22 -9.88
N GLY A 76 -0.36 -5.88 -10.79
CA GLY A 76 -0.49 -5.66 -12.25
C GLY A 76 -1.76 -6.23 -12.84
#